data_AF-A0A8H7B8X3-F1
#
_entry.id   AF-A0A8H7B8X3-F1
#
_cell.length_a   1.000
_cell.length_b   1.000
_cell.length_c   1.000
_cell.angle_alpha   90.00
_cell.angle_beta   90.00
_cell.angle_gamma   90.00
#
_symmetry.space_group_name_H-M   'P 1'
#
loop_
_entity.id
_entity.type
_entity.pdbx_description
1 polymer ?
#
loop_
_entity_poly.entity_id
_entity_poly.type
_entity_poly.pdbx_seq_one_letter_code
_entity_poly.pdbx_strand_id
1 'polypeptide(L)'
;MTPITQSGSKRAAREAIDAAIPTWELKRASKTIATATDSEEPATEDQQCFRFLNLSPELRNRVYKYAEEDDTEPFALHPIHLHPDSHRKSYSKRTWQYFAVTQVCKQVRAEYRPIWVRDLRVRFESTSEVTLFADTFLHHGSGNEHTPRLVQFLWDHGDDSISSFDMMPLLRLHARHPSLRVEFVPYMIVAGGLTIENDICRSCRAQIHEYEDINDCDNCECSYHALNRYEWGAFKREQMRYTRSIQVFIHNLNESWLEAVREDKMTVTCQINEESCHGTFKILCKEPICQKTTESQPALDLLEQWGIFDLDVKKCTVFVMAYEDEQITERDGREINNSVVREVCVRKVSAKDQAASSI
;
A
#
# COMPACT_ATOMS: atom_id res chain seq x y z
N MET A 1 37.93 -42.20 15.27
CA MET A 1 37.77 -43.09 14.10
C MET A 1 36.91 -42.37 13.06
N THR A 2 37.46 -42.27 11.86
CA THR A 2 37.04 -41.57 10.61
C THR A 2 35.75 -42.14 9.98
N PRO A 3 35.16 -41.58 8.88
CA PRO A 3 35.66 -40.58 7.91
C PRO A 3 34.73 -39.34 7.75
N ILE A 4 35.10 -38.09 7.41
CA ILE A 4 35.89 -37.44 6.33
C ILE A 4 35.43 -37.75 4.90
N THR A 5 34.74 -36.77 4.30
CA THR A 5 34.61 -36.66 2.83
C THR A 5 34.97 -35.24 2.42
N GLN A 6 36.12 -35.11 1.72
CA GLN A 6 36.58 -33.91 1.03
C GLN A 6 36.28 -34.05 -0.47
N SER A 7 35.85 -32.97 -1.11
CA SER A 7 35.91 -32.71 -2.55
C SER A 7 35.27 -31.33 -2.76
N GLY A 8 35.85 -30.30 -3.36
CA GLY A 8 37.11 -30.09 -4.05
C GLY A 8 37.00 -28.68 -4.65
N SER A 9 37.97 -27.82 -4.36
CA SER A 9 38.01 -26.44 -4.85
C SER A 9 38.42 -26.41 -6.33
N LYS A 10 37.71 -25.64 -7.17
CA LYS A 10 38.27 -25.07 -8.40
C LYS A 10 37.87 -23.60 -8.54
N ARG A 11 38.92 -22.80 -8.79
CA ARG A 11 38.94 -21.36 -8.99
C ARG A 11 38.23 -20.91 -10.27
N ALA A 12 37.67 -19.70 -10.17
CA ALA A 12 37.71 -18.56 -11.09
C ALA A 12 37.63 -18.81 -12.60
N ALA A 13 36.55 -18.29 -13.19
CA ALA A 13 36.62 -17.55 -14.44
C ALA A 13 35.56 -16.44 -14.41
N ARG A 14 36.01 -15.21 -14.63
CA ARG A 14 35.17 -14.09 -15.06
C ARG A 14 34.62 -14.47 -16.44
N GLU A 15 33.32 -14.61 -16.55
CA GLU A 15 32.63 -14.58 -17.85
C GLU A 15 31.63 -13.43 -17.83
N ALA A 16 31.78 -12.56 -18.81
CA ALA A 16 30.85 -11.49 -19.12
C ALA A 16 29.49 -12.11 -19.41
N ILE A 17 28.47 -11.70 -18.64
CA ILE A 17 27.09 -11.99 -19.00
C ILE A 17 26.75 -11.00 -20.12
N ASP A 18 26.98 -11.42 -21.35
CA ASP A 18 26.30 -10.86 -22.51
C ASP A 18 24.79 -10.98 -22.24
N ALA A 19 24.13 -9.82 -22.19
CA ALA A 19 22.70 -9.72 -22.05
C ALA A 19 22.03 -10.48 -23.21
N ALA A 20 21.56 -11.69 -22.91
CA ALA A 20 20.74 -12.47 -23.82
C ALA A 20 19.47 -11.67 -24.13
N ILE A 21 19.45 -11.06 -25.32
CA ILE A 21 18.24 -10.47 -25.90
C ILE A 21 17.21 -11.61 -25.99
N PRO A 22 16.04 -11.49 -25.33
CA PRO A 22 15.00 -12.49 -25.45
C PRO A 22 14.53 -12.51 -26.90
N THR A 23 14.94 -13.52 -27.66
CA THR A 23 14.44 -13.77 -29.00
C THR A 23 13.05 -14.39 -28.84
N TRP A 24 12.05 -13.53 -28.66
CA TRP A 24 10.65 -13.91 -28.87
C TRP A 24 10.46 -14.11 -30.38
N GLU A 25 10.94 -15.23 -30.91
CA GLU A 25 10.46 -15.67 -32.21
C GLU A 25 8.99 -16.03 -32.05
N LEU A 26 8.12 -15.09 -32.42
CA LEU A 26 6.70 -15.32 -32.62
C LEU A 26 6.60 -16.44 -33.67
N LYS A 27 6.39 -17.68 -33.22
CA LYS A 27 5.96 -18.78 -34.09
C LYS A 27 4.61 -18.38 -34.69
N ARG A 28 4.64 -17.70 -35.84
CA ARG A 28 3.48 -17.53 -36.70
C ARG A 28 3.04 -18.92 -37.10
N ALA A 29 1.96 -19.39 -36.49
CA ALA A 29 1.20 -20.49 -37.06
C ALA A 29 0.73 -20.02 -38.44
N SER A 30 1.39 -20.48 -39.49
CA SER A 30 0.94 -20.35 -40.88
C SER A 30 -0.36 -21.12 -40.99
N LYS A 31 -1.50 -20.44 -40.76
CA LYS A 31 -2.80 -20.97 -41.14
C LYS A 31 -2.81 -21.09 -42.65
N THR A 32 -2.78 -22.33 -43.13
CA THR A 32 -3.14 -22.69 -44.50
C THR A 32 -4.54 -22.15 -44.77
N ILE A 33 -4.64 -21.11 -45.59
CA ILE A 33 -5.92 -20.58 -46.06
C ILE A 33 -6.47 -21.62 -47.03
N ALA A 34 -7.47 -22.38 -46.57
CA ALA A 34 -8.28 -23.20 -47.44
C ALA A 34 -9.02 -22.26 -48.41
N THR A 35 -8.81 -22.48 -49.70
CA THR A 35 -9.51 -21.79 -50.78
C THR A 35 -10.96 -22.27 -50.74
N ALA A 36 -11.82 -21.48 -50.09
CA ALA A 36 -13.25 -21.71 -50.08
C ALA A 36 -13.84 -21.27 -51.41
N THR A 37 -14.51 -22.20 -52.05
CA THR A 37 -15.35 -22.07 -53.24
C THR A 37 -16.39 -20.97 -53.04
N ASP A 38 -16.57 -20.11 -54.05
CA ASP A 38 -17.61 -19.08 -54.11
C ASP A 38 -18.99 -19.68 -53.80
N SER A 39 -19.45 -19.43 -52.58
CA SER A 39 -20.84 -19.57 -52.18
C SER A 39 -21.35 -18.15 -51.98
N GLU A 40 -22.29 -17.72 -52.81
CA GLU A 40 -22.99 -16.44 -52.67
C GLU A 40 -23.74 -16.43 -51.33
N GLU A 41 -23.06 -16.03 -50.27
CA GLU A 41 -23.67 -15.68 -48.99
C GLU A 41 -24.54 -14.43 -49.19
N PRO A 42 -25.75 -14.40 -48.61
CA PRO A 42 -26.61 -13.23 -48.69
C PRO A 42 -25.85 -12.04 -48.09
N ALA A 43 -25.74 -10.95 -48.86
CA ALA A 43 -25.10 -9.70 -48.45
C ALA A 43 -25.65 -9.24 -47.10
N THR A 44 -24.94 -9.62 -46.04
CA THR A 44 -25.17 -9.11 -44.68
C THR A 44 -24.88 -7.63 -44.75
N GLU A 45 -25.90 -6.81 -44.46
CA GLU A 45 -25.78 -5.36 -44.29
C GLU A 45 -24.48 -5.06 -43.55
N ASP A 46 -23.55 -4.38 -44.23
CA ASP A 46 -22.27 -3.94 -43.68
C ASP A 46 -22.56 -3.23 -42.36
N GLN A 47 -22.35 -3.94 -41.25
CA GLN A 47 -22.62 -3.43 -39.92
C GLN A 47 -21.60 -2.32 -39.70
N GLN A 48 -22.04 -1.09 -39.96
CA GLN A 48 -21.20 0.08 -40.10
C GLN A 48 -20.46 0.31 -38.77
N CYS A 49 -19.23 -0.18 -38.69
CA CYS A 49 -18.43 -0.10 -37.48
C CYS A 49 -18.16 1.36 -37.16
N PHE A 50 -18.58 1.79 -35.97
CA PHE A 50 -18.37 3.15 -35.50
C PHE A 50 -16.87 3.44 -35.34
N ARG A 51 -16.35 4.36 -36.14
CA ARG A 51 -14.93 4.74 -36.14
C ARG A 51 -14.66 5.77 -35.04
N PHE A 52 -14.60 5.34 -33.78
CA PHE A 52 -14.37 6.22 -32.62
C PHE A 52 -13.15 7.15 -32.77
N LEU A 53 -12.05 6.65 -33.36
CA LEU A 53 -10.83 7.43 -33.57
C LEU A 53 -10.98 8.54 -34.64
N ASN A 54 -12.03 8.49 -35.46
CA ASN A 54 -12.32 9.54 -36.44
C ASN A 54 -13.09 10.72 -35.83
N LEU A 55 -13.55 10.61 -34.59
CA LEU A 55 -14.11 11.74 -33.85
C LEU A 55 -13.03 12.80 -33.60
N SER A 56 -13.41 14.08 -33.52
CA SER A 56 -12.48 15.12 -33.09
C SER A 56 -12.06 14.91 -31.62
N PRO A 57 -10.89 15.41 -31.19
CA PRO A 57 -10.44 15.31 -29.80
C PRO A 57 -11.48 15.81 -28.78
N GLU A 58 -12.23 16.86 -29.10
CA GLU A 58 -13.26 17.42 -28.22
C GLU A 58 -14.42 16.44 -28.00
N LEU A 59 -14.84 15.72 -29.05
CA LEU A 59 -15.89 14.71 -28.94
C LEU A 59 -15.39 13.47 -28.18
N ARG A 60 -14.13 13.06 -28.37
CA ARG A 60 -13.53 11.98 -27.57
C ARG A 60 -13.46 12.36 -26.09
N ASN A 61 -13.06 13.59 -25.78
CA ASN A 61 -13.04 14.11 -24.40
C ASN A 61 -14.42 14.12 -23.75
N ARG A 62 -15.50 14.38 -24.51
CA ARG A 62 -16.88 14.26 -23.97
C ARG A 62 -17.23 12.82 -23.62
N VAL A 63 -16.79 11.85 -24.42
CA VAL A 63 -16.98 10.42 -24.11
C VAL A 63 -16.14 10.02 -22.89
N TYR A 64 -14.90 10.49 -22.79
CA TYR A 64 -14.05 10.28 -21.61
C TYR A 64 -14.67 10.85 -20.34
N LYS A 65 -15.23 12.06 -20.42
CA LYS A 65 -15.96 12.68 -19.30
C LYS A 65 -17.20 11.88 -18.89
N TYR A 66 -17.94 11.33 -19.85
CA TYR A 66 -19.05 10.43 -19.54
C TYR A 66 -18.58 9.13 -18.86
N ALA A 67 -17.37 8.69 -19.18
CA ALA A 67 -16.73 7.52 -18.59
C ALA A 67 -16.00 7.83 -17.26
N GLU A 68 -16.03 9.07 -16.76
CA GLU A 68 -15.57 9.36 -15.40
C GLU A 68 -16.51 8.66 -14.40
N GLU A 69 -15.93 7.98 -13.42
CA GLU A 69 -16.71 7.28 -12.40
C GLU A 69 -17.25 8.30 -11.39
N ASP A 70 -18.53 8.18 -11.04
CA ASP A 70 -19.20 9.14 -10.17
C ASP A 70 -18.60 9.11 -8.75
N ASP A 71 -18.41 10.30 -8.18
CA ASP A 71 -17.63 10.51 -6.95
C ASP A 71 -18.49 10.41 -5.67
N THR A 72 -19.73 9.95 -5.81
CA THR A 72 -20.76 10.01 -4.77
C THR A 72 -20.52 9.01 -3.64
N GLU A 73 -19.75 7.95 -3.89
CA GLU A 73 -19.42 6.96 -2.88
C GLU A 73 -18.24 7.43 -1.98
N PRO A 74 -18.40 7.43 -0.65
CA PRO A 74 -17.34 7.82 0.29
C PRO A 74 -16.19 6.82 0.34
N PHE A 75 -16.39 5.65 -0.25
CA PHE A 75 -15.55 4.47 -0.11
C PHE A 75 -14.87 4.17 -1.44
N ALA A 76 -13.53 4.20 -1.44
CA ALA A 76 -12.73 3.80 -2.57
C ALA A 76 -13.02 2.35 -2.99
N LEU A 77 -12.72 2.05 -4.24
CA LEU A 77 -13.02 0.77 -4.84
C LEU A 77 -11.85 -0.19 -4.61
N HIS A 78 -12.12 -1.41 -4.13
CA HIS A 78 -11.05 -2.40 -3.92
C HIS A 78 -10.53 -2.86 -5.30
N PRO A 79 -9.25 -2.63 -5.63
CA PRO A 79 -8.65 -2.94 -6.91
C PRO A 79 -8.50 -4.45 -6.98
N ILE A 80 -9.58 -5.10 -7.43
CA ILE A 80 -9.59 -6.51 -7.84
C ILE A 80 -9.57 -7.45 -6.62
N HIS A 81 -10.71 -8.10 -6.36
CA HIS A 81 -10.68 -9.38 -5.64
C HIS A 81 -9.87 -10.36 -6.50
N LEU A 82 -8.56 -10.49 -6.23
CA LEU A 82 -7.71 -11.52 -6.81
C LEU A 82 -8.12 -12.92 -6.32
N HIS A 83 -9.08 -13.00 -5.39
CA HIS A 83 -9.71 -14.25 -4.98
C HIS A 83 -10.71 -14.74 -6.04
N PRO A 84 -10.46 -15.92 -6.65
CA PRO A 84 -11.37 -16.55 -7.64
C PRO A 84 -12.78 -16.81 -7.10
N ASP A 85 -12.93 -16.87 -5.78
CA ASP A 85 -14.15 -17.29 -5.09
C ASP A 85 -15.09 -16.13 -4.72
N SER A 86 -14.67 -14.87 -4.96
CA SER A 86 -15.57 -13.72 -4.81
C SER A 86 -16.59 -13.74 -5.95
N HIS A 87 -17.74 -14.35 -5.67
CA HIS A 87 -18.84 -14.59 -6.59
C HIS A 87 -19.12 -13.43 -7.55
N ARG A 88 -19.17 -13.78 -8.85
CA ARG A 88 -19.73 -13.04 -10.00
C ARG A 88 -20.67 -11.88 -9.64
N LYS A 89 -20.12 -10.72 -9.26
CA LYS A 89 -20.88 -9.47 -9.27
C LYS A 89 -21.26 -9.19 -10.73
N SER A 90 -22.53 -8.78 -10.96
CA SER A 90 -22.99 -8.30 -12.28
C SER A 90 -22.01 -7.27 -12.83
N TYR A 91 -21.77 -7.23 -14.15
CA TYR A 91 -20.91 -6.21 -14.78
C TYR A 91 -21.32 -4.78 -14.39
N SER A 92 -22.61 -4.53 -14.21
CA SER A 92 -23.15 -3.25 -13.72
C SER A 92 -22.78 -2.92 -12.27
N LYS A 93 -22.36 -3.92 -11.49
CA LYS A 93 -21.93 -3.82 -10.10
C LYS A 93 -20.42 -4.04 -9.95
N ARG A 94 -19.68 -4.13 -11.05
CA ARG A 94 -18.23 -4.28 -11.00
C ARG A 94 -17.57 -2.98 -10.59
N THR A 95 -16.52 -3.15 -9.82
CA THR A 95 -15.48 -2.17 -9.60
C THR A 95 -14.93 -1.71 -10.96
N TRP A 96 -14.89 -0.41 -11.18
CA TRP A 96 -14.36 0.28 -12.36
C TRP A 96 -15.05 -0.02 -13.71
N GLN A 97 -16.24 0.55 -13.90
CA GLN A 97 -17.09 0.28 -15.07
C GLN A 97 -16.40 0.54 -16.42
N TYR A 98 -15.53 1.55 -16.47
CA TYR A 98 -14.87 1.98 -17.70
C TYR A 98 -13.37 1.66 -17.76
N PHE A 99 -12.88 0.81 -16.85
CA PHE A 99 -11.47 0.40 -16.82
C PHE A 99 -10.98 -0.14 -18.17
N ALA A 100 -11.82 -0.86 -18.90
CA ALA A 100 -11.47 -1.42 -20.21
C ALA A 100 -10.98 -0.35 -21.20
N VAL A 101 -11.47 0.89 -21.13
CA VAL A 101 -11.05 2.01 -21.98
C VAL A 101 -9.57 2.36 -21.77
N THR A 102 -9.02 2.11 -20.57
CA THR A 102 -7.58 2.25 -20.30
C THR A 102 -6.73 1.18 -20.99
N GLN A 103 -7.33 0.08 -21.42
CA GLN A 103 -6.63 -1.09 -21.97
C GLN A 103 -6.78 -1.23 -23.49
N VAL A 104 -7.58 -0.39 -24.16
CA VAL A 104 -7.80 -0.47 -25.62
C VAL A 104 -6.59 0.01 -26.45
N CYS A 105 -6.80 0.48 -27.68
CA CYS A 105 -5.72 0.91 -28.58
C CYS A 105 -4.86 2.04 -27.98
N LYS A 106 -3.61 2.14 -28.45
CA LYS A 106 -2.58 3.03 -27.89
C LYS A 106 -3.03 4.49 -27.76
N GLN A 107 -3.76 5.01 -28.76
CA GLN A 107 -4.19 6.40 -28.78
C GLN A 107 -5.20 6.70 -27.65
N VAL A 108 -6.26 5.90 -27.55
CA VAL A 108 -7.27 6.08 -26.48
C VAL A 108 -6.64 5.90 -25.11
N ARG A 109 -5.72 4.94 -24.96
CA ARG A 109 -4.98 4.76 -23.70
C ARG A 109 -4.18 6.01 -23.32
N ALA A 110 -3.47 6.61 -24.26
CA ALA A 110 -2.68 7.82 -24.01
C ALA A 110 -3.57 9.02 -23.63
N GLU A 111 -4.79 9.10 -24.17
CA GLU A 111 -5.74 10.19 -23.88
C GLU A 111 -6.52 9.97 -22.57
N TYR A 112 -7.08 8.77 -22.36
CA TYR A 112 -8.02 8.50 -21.27
C TYR A 112 -7.36 8.05 -19.97
N ARG A 113 -6.27 7.26 -20.03
CA ARG A 113 -5.65 6.70 -18.82
C ARG A 113 -5.21 7.78 -17.82
N PRO A 114 -4.62 8.91 -18.22
CA PRO A 114 -4.32 10.03 -17.32
C PRO A 114 -5.53 10.53 -16.52
N ILE A 115 -6.67 10.69 -17.21
CA ILE A 115 -7.91 11.19 -16.63
C ILE A 115 -8.43 10.16 -15.62
N TRP A 116 -8.53 8.90 -16.05
CA TRP A 116 -8.99 7.79 -15.20
C TRP A 116 -8.12 7.62 -13.95
N VAL A 117 -6.78 7.61 -14.09
CA VAL A 117 -5.87 7.46 -12.94
C VAL A 117 -6.00 8.62 -11.96
N ARG A 118 -6.12 9.86 -12.44
CA ARG A 118 -6.21 11.05 -11.57
C ARG A 118 -7.45 11.02 -10.69
N ASP A 119 -8.55 10.49 -11.19
CA ASP A 119 -9.82 10.41 -10.44
C ASP A 119 -9.98 9.07 -9.71
N LEU A 120 -9.03 8.15 -9.91
CA LEU A 120 -9.06 6.82 -9.34
C LEU A 120 -9.01 6.87 -7.81
N ARG A 121 -9.93 6.13 -7.19
CA ARG A 121 -9.95 5.85 -5.75
C ARG A 121 -9.77 4.35 -5.56
N VAL A 122 -8.67 3.95 -4.96
CA VAL A 122 -8.35 2.53 -4.72
C VAL A 122 -8.32 2.22 -3.24
N ARG A 123 -8.66 0.98 -2.87
CA ARG A 123 -8.57 0.50 -1.48
C ARG A 123 -7.76 -0.78 -1.40
N PHE A 124 -6.78 -0.91 -0.53
CA PHE A 124 -6.01 -2.15 -0.34
C PHE A 124 -6.31 -2.82 1.00
N GLU A 125 -6.09 -4.12 1.07
CA GLU A 125 -6.05 -4.89 2.32
C GLU A 125 -4.63 -4.88 2.91
N SER A 126 -3.61 -4.83 2.06
CA SER A 126 -2.21 -4.83 2.49
C SER A 126 -1.37 -3.78 1.73
N THR A 127 -0.33 -3.25 2.36
CA THR A 127 0.64 -2.35 1.69
C THR A 127 1.42 -3.02 0.58
N SER A 128 1.59 -4.34 0.65
CA SER A 128 2.26 -5.11 -0.41
C SER A 128 1.52 -4.99 -1.77
N GLU A 129 0.19 -4.93 -1.73
CA GLU A 129 -0.67 -4.76 -2.92
C GLU A 129 -0.47 -3.41 -3.60
N VAL A 130 -0.06 -2.39 -2.85
CA VAL A 130 0.22 -1.05 -3.38
C VAL A 130 1.32 -1.10 -4.41
N THR A 131 2.39 -1.84 -4.11
CA THR A 131 3.54 -1.97 -5.01
C THR A 131 3.14 -2.69 -6.28
N LEU A 132 2.41 -3.80 -6.17
CA LEU A 132 1.90 -4.55 -7.31
C LEU A 132 0.96 -3.69 -8.18
N PHE A 133 0.08 -2.93 -7.53
CA PHE A 133 -0.83 -2.01 -8.19
C PHE A 133 -0.08 -0.88 -8.90
N ALA A 134 0.89 -0.28 -8.22
CA ALA A 134 1.77 0.75 -8.75
C ALA A 134 2.50 0.29 -10.02
N ASP A 135 3.12 -0.88 -9.98
CA ASP A 135 3.86 -1.45 -11.10
C ASP A 135 2.93 -1.77 -12.28
N THR A 136 1.77 -2.36 -11.99
CA THR A 136 0.80 -2.79 -13.01
C THR A 136 0.06 -1.62 -13.66
N PHE A 137 -0.48 -0.71 -12.85
CA PHE A 137 -1.46 0.29 -13.31
C PHE A 137 -0.90 1.70 -13.41
N LEU A 138 0.16 2.04 -12.69
CA LEU A 138 0.79 3.36 -12.76
C LEU A 138 2.01 3.37 -13.69
N HIS A 139 2.59 2.20 -14.01
CA HIS A 139 3.80 2.04 -14.84
C HIS A 139 4.97 2.83 -14.23
N HIS A 140 5.33 2.44 -13.00
CA HIS A 140 6.43 3.02 -12.25
C HIS A 140 7.71 3.14 -13.11
N GLY A 141 8.23 4.35 -13.28
CA GLY A 141 9.49 4.62 -14.00
C GLY A 141 9.38 5.20 -15.41
N SER A 142 8.19 5.28 -16.02
CA SER A 142 8.04 5.84 -17.38
C SER A 142 7.86 7.37 -17.43
N GLY A 143 8.07 8.08 -16.32
CA GLY A 143 7.78 9.52 -16.20
C GLY A 143 6.28 9.86 -16.19
N ASN A 144 5.39 8.89 -16.00
CA ASN A 144 3.96 9.17 -15.83
C ASN A 144 3.72 9.87 -14.49
N GLU A 145 3.21 11.09 -14.53
CA GLU A 145 2.93 11.93 -13.35
C GLU A 145 1.57 11.65 -12.69
N HIS A 146 0.80 10.71 -13.23
CA HIS A 146 -0.57 10.47 -12.77
C HIS A 146 -0.60 9.48 -11.61
N THR A 147 -1.28 9.88 -10.54
CA THR A 147 -1.50 9.09 -9.32
C THR A 147 -2.99 8.98 -9.02
N PRO A 148 -3.43 7.94 -8.30
CA PRO A 148 -4.77 7.89 -7.73
C PRO A 148 -5.04 9.13 -6.86
N ARG A 149 -6.28 9.61 -6.88
CA ARG A 149 -6.74 10.68 -5.99
C ARG A 149 -6.69 10.27 -4.53
N LEU A 150 -7.06 9.02 -4.27
CA LEU A 150 -7.25 8.46 -2.94
C LEU A 150 -6.83 6.99 -2.91
N VAL A 151 -6.01 6.67 -1.92
CA VAL A 151 -5.71 5.30 -1.53
C VAL A 151 -6.27 5.08 -0.12
N GLN A 152 -7.15 4.10 0.03
CA GLN A 152 -7.66 3.65 1.32
C GLN A 152 -6.99 2.34 1.74
N PHE A 153 -6.72 2.16 3.02
CA PHE A 153 -6.33 0.88 3.61
C PHE A 153 -7.43 0.37 4.49
N LEU A 154 -7.81 -0.88 4.28
CA LEU A 154 -8.56 -1.60 5.28
C LEU A 154 -7.68 -1.77 6.51
N TRP A 155 -8.29 -1.53 7.65
CA TRP A 155 -7.60 -1.63 8.92
C TRP A 155 -8.52 -2.34 9.90
N ASP A 156 -8.05 -3.46 10.40
CA ASP A 156 -8.68 -4.21 11.47
C ASP A 156 -8.04 -3.83 12.80
N HIS A 157 -8.86 -3.24 13.68
CA HIS A 157 -8.41 -2.83 15.00
C HIS A 157 -8.21 -4.08 15.87
N GLY A 158 -6.97 -4.32 16.28
CA GLY A 158 -6.56 -5.57 16.91
C GLY A 158 -5.56 -6.27 16.01
N ASP A 159 -6.04 -6.99 15.00
CA ASP A 159 -5.21 -7.85 14.14
C ASP A 159 -4.07 -7.07 13.44
N ASP A 160 -4.37 -5.93 12.82
CA ASP A 160 -3.34 -5.11 12.14
C ASP A 160 -2.42 -4.36 13.12
N SER A 161 -2.77 -4.33 14.40
CA SER A 161 -1.92 -3.73 15.44
C SER A 161 -0.87 -4.71 16.00
N ILE A 162 -1.02 -6.02 15.74
CA ILE A 162 -0.12 -7.04 16.28
C ILE A 162 1.26 -6.98 15.61
N SER A 163 1.29 -6.81 14.29
CA SER A 163 2.52 -6.82 13.50
C SER A 163 3.01 -5.42 13.16
N SER A 164 4.30 -5.29 12.89
CA SER A 164 4.83 -4.09 12.25
C SER A 164 4.32 -3.98 10.81
N PHE A 165 3.99 -2.75 10.44
CA PHE A 165 3.44 -2.36 9.16
C PHE A 165 4.54 -1.68 8.33
N ASP A 166 4.92 -2.25 7.18
CA ASP A 166 5.85 -1.61 6.26
C ASP A 166 5.18 -0.41 5.57
N MET A 167 5.70 0.79 5.83
CA MET A 167 5.18 2.04 5.30
C MET A 167 5.80 2.41 3.95
N MET A 168 6.89 1.75 3.54
CA MET A 168 7.66 2.17 2.37
C MET A 168 6.86 2.21 1.07
N PRO A 169 5.95 1.26 0.77
CA PRO A 169 5.12 1.36 -0.42
C PRO A 169 4.29 2.66 -0.48
N LEU A 170 3.79 3.12 0.67
CA LEU A 170 2.99 4.33 0.76
C LEU A 170 3.81 5.60 0.75
N LEU A 171 4.92 5.61 1.48
CA LEU A 171 5.84 6.74 1.47
C LEU A 171 6.39 6.99 0.07
N ARG A 172 6.80 5.92 -0.65
CA ARG A 172 7.29 6.04 -2.03
C ARG A 172 6.23 6.57 -2.99
N LEU A 173 4.99 6.10 -2.85
CA LEU A 173 3.88 6.58 -3.68
C LEU A 173 3.57 8.06 -3.40
N HIS A 174 3.55 8.47 -2.13
CA HIS A 174 3.33 9.86 -1.73
C HIS A 174 4.49 10.78 -2.13
N ALA A 175 5.74 10.35 -1.97
CA ALA A 175 6.92 11.17 -2.30
C ALA A 175 7.05 11.51 -3.79
N ARG A 176 6.42 10.71 -4.65
CA ARG A 176 6.29 10.99 -6.09
C ARG A 176 5.08 11.86 -6.39
N HIS A 177 4.04 11.78 -5.58
CA HIS A 177 2.78 12.49 -5.78
C HIS A 177 2.24 13.05 -4.47
N PRO A 178 2.73 14.22 -4.02
CA PRO A 178 2.32 14.81 -2.75
C PRO A 178 0.82 15.15 -2.64
N SER A 179 0.10 15.22 -3.77
CA SER A 179 -1.35 15.38 -3.80
C SER A 179 -2.15 14.12 -3.45
N LEU A 180 -1.48 12.96 -3.37
CA LEU A 180 -2.10 11.69 -3.02
C LEU A 180 -2.67 11.73 -1.60
N ARG A 181 -3.96 11.41 -1.48
CA ARG A 181 -4.58 11.19 -0.17
C ARG A 181 -4.46 9.72 0.22
N VAL A 182 -4.06 9.49 1.47
CA VAL A 182 -4.02 8.16 2.08
C VAL A 182 -4.94 8.16 3.28
N GLU A 183 -5.83 7.18 3.34
CA GLU A 183 -6.82 7.05 4.40
C GLU A 183 -6.83 5.62 4.95
N PHE A 184 -7.18 5.47 6.22
CA PHE A 184 -7.40 4.17 6.85
C PHE A 184 -8.88 4.06 7.18
N VAL A 185 -9.51 2.96 6.78
CA VAL A 185 -10.93 2.72 6.95
C VAL A 185 -11.13 1.43 7.75
N PRO A 186 -12.03 1.44 8.76
CA PRO A 186 -12.29 0.22 9.52
C PRO A 186 -12.76 -0.92 8.61
N TYR A 187 -12.07 -2.06 8.66
CA TYR A 187 -12.38 -3.26 7.87
C TYR A 187 -13.87 -3.62 7.98
N MET A 188 -14.39 -3.63 9.20
CA MET A 188 -15.79 -3.93 9.54
C MET A 188 -16.82 -3.06 8.79
N ILE A 189 -16.53 -1.78 8.58
CA ILE A 189 -17.46 -0.86 7.88
C ILE A 189 -17.52 -1.21 6.38
N VAL A 190 -16.37 -1.57 5.81
CA VAL A 190 -16.21 -1.78 4.38
C VAL A 190 -16.61 -3.19 3.95
N ALA A 191 -16.28 -4.21 4.74
CA ALA A 191 -16.56 -5.60 4.42
C ALA A 191 -18.07 -5.85 4.20
N GLY A 192 -18.94 -4.98 4.74
CA GLY A 192 -20.38 -4.96 4.46
C GLY A 192 -21.16 -6.20 4.94
N GLY A 193 -20.47 -7.23 5.45
CA GLY A 193 -21.03 -8.49 5.91
C GLY A 193 -21.27 -8.56 7.43
N LEU A 194 -20.74 -7.62 8.20
CA LEU A 194 -20.95 -7.60 9.65
C LEU A 194 -21.98 -6.52 9.96
N THR A 195 -23.20 -6.95 10.27
CA THR A 195 -24.20 -6.10 10.91
C THR A 195 -23.70 -5.74 12.32
N ILE A 196 -24.28 -4.69 12.92
CA ILE A 196 -24.02 -4.30 14.31
C ILE A 196 -24.14 -5.52 15.26
N GLU A 197 -25.00 -6.46 14.90
CA GLU A 197 -25.28 -7.72 15.62
C GLU A 197 -24.11 -8.71 15.62
N ASN A 198 -23.24 -8.68 14.60
CA ASN A 198 -22.11 -9.61 14.48
C ASN A 198 -20.80 -9.07 15.10
N ASP A 199 -20.77 -7.78 15.44
CA ASP A 199 -19.62 -7.14 16.10
C ASP A 199 -19.70 -7.35 17.61
N ILE A 200 -19.43 -8.58 18.04
CA ILE A 200 -19.42 -8.95 19.45
C ILE A 200 -18.24 -8.26 20.12
N CYS A 201 -18.48 -7.54 21.22
CA CYS A 201 -17.39 -6.86 21.93
C CYS A 201 -16.36 -7.87 22.45
N ARG A 202 -15.09 -7.44 22.61
CA ARG A 202 -13.99 -8.32 23.03
C ARG A 202 -14.28 -9.09 24.31
N SER A 203 -14.98 -8.46 25.27
CA SER A 203 -15.40 -9.10 26.53
C SER A 203 -16.43 -10.20 26.31
N CYS A 204 -17.49 -9.97 25.54
CA CYS A 204 -18.44 -11.05 25.27
C CYS A 204 -17.82 -12.12 24.34
N ARG A 205 -16.88 -11.76 23.44
CA ARG A 205 -16.11 -12.75 22.64
C ARG A 205 -15.26 -13.67 23.52
N ALA A 206 -14.59 -13.13 24.54
CA ALA A 206 -13.83 -13.93 25.50
C ALA A 206 -14.73 -14.88 26.30
N GLN A 207 -15.92 -14.41 26.71
CA GLN A 207 -16.91 -15.23 27.42
C GLN A 207 -17.48 -16.35 26.54
N ILE A 208 -17.77 -16.08 25.26
CA ILE A 208 -18.25 -17.12 24.31
C ILE A 208 -17.23 -18.25 24.14
N HIS A 209 -15.93 -17.97 24.25
CA HIS A 209 -14.91 -19.01 24.17
C HIS A 209 -14.78 -19.85 25.45
N GLU A 210 -15.20 -19.33 26.61
CA GLU A 210 -15.12 -20.04 27.90
C GLU A 210 -16.39 -20.85 28.23
N TYR A 211 -17.55 -20.46 27.69
CA TYR A 211 -18.84 -21.11 27.97
C TYR A 211 -19.47 -21.67 26.69
N GLU A 212 -19.72 -22.98 26.64
CA GLU A 212 -20.36 -23.67 25.50
C GLU A 212 -21.85 -23.29 25.31
N ASP A 213 -22.45 -22.54 26.24
CA ASP A 213 -23.85 -22.16 26.21
C ASP A 213 -24.00 -20.63 26.12
N ILE A 214 -24.49 -20.16 24.96
CA ILE A 214 -24.55 -18.75 24.54
C ILE A 214 -25.61 -17.95 25.31
N ASN A 215 -26.42 -18.60 26.14
CA ASN A 215 -27.59 -17.99 26.79
C ASN A 215 -27.28 -17.00 27.93
N ASP A 216 -26.04 -16.91 28.43
CA ASP A 216 -25.67 -15.93 29.48
C ASP A 216 -25.14 -14.58 28.94
N CYS A 217 -25.21 -14.37 27.62
CA CYS A 217 -24.90 -13.10 26.97
C CYS A 217 -25.77 -11.92 27.46
N ASP A 218 -26.94 -12.19 28.06
CA ASP A 218 -27.90 -11.18 28.51
C ASP A 218 -27.36 -10.23 29.60
N ASN A 219 -26.25 -10.59 30.26
CA ASN A 219 -25.60 -9.75 31.27
C ASN A 219 -24.39 -8.95 30.75
N CYS A 220 -24.08 -8.98 29.44
CA CYS A 220 -23.01 -8.15 28.91
C CYS A 220 -23.47 -6.67 28.91
N GLU A 221 -23.02 -5.87 29.89
CA GLU A 221 -23.32 -4.42 30.01
C GLU A 221 -22.80 -3.56 28.84
N CYS A 222 -22.31 -4.19 27.78
CA CYS A 222 -21.75 -3.50 26.65
C CYS A 222 -22.87 -2.79 25.87
N SER A 223 -22.88 -1.45 25.94
CA SER A 223 -23.91 -0.58 25.38
C SER A 223 -24.00 -0.57 23.84
N TYR A 224 -23.22 -1.44 23.17
CA TYR A 224 -23.06 -1.46 21.71
C TYR A 224 -24.35 -1.83 20.97
N HIS A 225 -25.24 -2.63 21.57
CA HIS A 225 -26.50 -3.04 20.96
C HIS A 225 -27.50 -1.88 20.76
N ALA A 226 -27.29 -0.73 21.41
CA ALA A 226 -28.15 0.45 21.24
C ALA A 226 -27.69 1.40 20.12
N LEU A 227 -26.49 1.22 19.56
CA LEU A 227 -25.96 2.12 18.55
C LEU A 227 -26.63 1.89 17.20
N ASN A 228 -27.06 2.97 16.54
CA ASN A 228 -27.45 2.87 15.14
C ASN A 228 -26.22 2.75 14.22
N ARG A 229 -26.41 2.43 12.94
CA ARG A 229 -25.32 2.21 11.98
C ARG A 229 -24.36 3.39 11.86
N TYR A 230 -24.86 4.62 11.96
CA TYR A 230 -24.04 5.82 11.88
C TYR A 230 -23.17 5.98 13.14
N GLU A 231 -23.76 5.80 14.32
CA GLU A 231 -23.07 5.85 15.61
C GLU A 231 -22.02 4.75 15.74
N TRP A 232 -22.36 3.52 15.34
CA TRP A 232 -21.42 2.40 15.30
C TRP A 232 -20.25 2.68 14.36
N GLY A 233 -20.51 3.22 13.16
CA GLY A 233 -19.46 3.61 12.22
C GLY A 233 -18.57 4.74 12.75
N ALA A 234 -19.13 5.70 13.49
CA ALA A 234 -18.36 6.74 14.17
C ALA A 234 -17.50 6.17 15.29
N PHE A 235 -18.05 5.26 16.10
CA PHE A 235 -17.34 4.55 17.15
C PHE A 235 -16.13 3.77 16.62
N LYS A 236 -16.30 2.98 15.54
CA LYS A 236 -15.18 2.26 14.91
C LYS A 236 -14.09 3.19 14.38
N ARG A 237 -14.47 4.34 13.81
CA ARG A 237 -13.49 5.36 13.41
C ARG A 237 -12.74 5.96 14.60
N GLU A 238 -13.42 6.16 15.74
CA GLU A 238 -12.78 6.66 16.95
C GLU A 238 -11.79 5.64 17.55
N GLN A 239 -12.10 4.34 17.52
CA GLN A 239 -11.17 3.28 17.94
C GLN A 239 -9.86 3.30 17.13
N MET A 240 -9.94 3.71 15.87
CA MET A 240 -8.78 3.83 14.97
C MET A 240 -8.20 5.24 14.93
N ARG A 241 -8.50 6.13 15.89
CA ARG A 241 -8.04 7.52 15.84
C ARG A 241 -6.51 7.66 15.85
N TYR A 242 -5.76 6.65 16.26
CA TYR A 242 -4.29 6.61 16.13
C TYR A 242 -3.82 6.57 14.68
N THR A 243 -4.61 6.04 13.74
CA THR A 243 -4.25 6.01 12.31
C THR A 243 -4.09 7.42 11.71
N ARG A 244 -4.69 8.45 12.35
CA ARG A 244 -4.42 9.84 12.00
C ARG A 244 -2.95 10.21 12.14
N SER A 245 -2.24 9.69 13.14
CA SER A 245 -0.80 9.94 13.27
C SER A 245 0.00 9.24 12.16
N ILE A 246 -0.45 8.06 11.69
CA ILE A 246 0.12 7.39 10.52
C ILE A 246 -0.12 8.23 9.25
N GLN A 247 -1.33 8.76 9.06
CA GLN A 247 -1.66 9.64 7.93
C GLN A 247 -0.80 10.90 7.92
N VAL A 248 -0.72 11.61 9.05
CA VAL A 248 0.12 12.80 9.20
C VAL A 248 1.58 12.49 8.90
N PHE A 249 2.08 11.34 9.34
CA PHE A 249 3.44 10.90 9.05
C PHE A 249 3.66 10.62 7.54
N ILE A 250 2.71 9.95 6.89
CA ILE A 250 2.76 9.70 5.44
C ILE A 250 2.71 11.01 4.66
N HIS A 251 1.86 11.95 5.06
CA HIS A 251 1.64 13.25 4.42
C HIS A 251 2.67 14.31 4.81
N ASN A 252 3.84 13.91 5.31
CA ASN A 252 4.93 14.83 5.57
C ASN A 252 5.46 15.42 4.24
N LEU A 253 5.25 16.71 4.04
CA LEU A 253 5.65 17.45 2.83
C LEU A 253 7.08 18.03 2.89
N ASN A 254 7.86 17.71 3.93
CA ASN A 254 9.24 18.15 4.03
C ASN A 254 10.06 17.58 2.85
N GLU A 255 10.67 18.43 2.03
CA GLU A 255 11.38 17.97 0.83
C GLU A 255 12.58 17.08 1.14
N SER A 256 13.31 17.31 2.24
CA SER A 256 14.43 16.44 2.64
C SER A 256 13.94 15.02 2.99
N TRP A 257 12.77 14.94 3.64
CA TRP A 257 12.10 13.66 3.92
C TRP A 257 11.69 12.96 2.62
N LEU A 258 11.00 13.67 1.71
CA LEU A 258 10.54 13.11 0.45
C LEU A 258 11.72 12.66 -0.43
N GLU A 259 12.80 13.44 -0.50
CA GLU A 259 14.02 13.09 -1.23
C GLU A 259 14.67 11.83 -0.66
N ALA A 260 14.83 11.73 0.67
CA ALA A 260 15.36 10.52 1.31
C ALA A 260 14.50 9.27 1.03
N VAL A 261 13.17 9.41 0.94
CA VAL A 261 12.27 8.32 0.52
C VAL A 261 12.48 7.96 -0.96
N ARG A 262 12.57 8.95 -1.86
CA ARG A 262 12.76 8.74 -3.31
C ARG A 262 14.09 8.02 -3.60
N GLU A 263 15.13 8.35 -2.86
CA GLU A 263 16.49 7.79 -2.98
C GLU A 263 16.67 6.47 -2.22
N ASP A 264 15.61 5.96 -1.58
CA ASP A 264 15.63 4.69 -0.83
C ASP A 264 16.66 4.65 0.30
N LYS A 265 16.98 5.81 0.89
CA LYS A 265 17.98 5.97 1.97
C LYS A 265 17.54 5.38 3.31
N MET A 266 16.29 4.97 3.42
CA MET A 266 15.72 4.43 4.66
C MET A 266 14.62 3.41 4.39
N THR A 267 14.30 2.63 5.43
CA THR A 267 13.05 1.88 5.53
C THR A 267 12.27 2.34 6.74
N VAL A 268 10.94 2.29 6.68
CA VAL A 268 10.08 2.74 7.76
C VAL A 268 9.03 1.69 8.05
N THR A 269 9.00 1.25 9.30
CA THR A 269 7.93 0.38 9.81
C THR A 269 7.17 1.08 10.93
N CYS A 270 5.86 0.91 10.97
CA CYS A 270 5.01 1.39 12.05
C CYS A 270 4.53 0.21 12.90
N GLN A 271 4.57 0.33 14.22
CA GLN A 271 3.93 -0.62 15.12
C GLN A 271 2.96 0.13 16.03
N ILE A 272 1.74 -0.37 16.15
CA ILE A 272 0.73 0.24 17.02
C ILE A 272 0.58 -0.62 18.26
N ASN A 273 0.76 -0.04 19.44
CA ASN A 273 0.34 -0.69 20.68
C ASN A 273 -1.17 -0.48 20.84
N GLU A 274 -1.93 -1.59 20.78
CA GLU A 274 -3.40 -1.58 20.82
C GLU A 274 -3.93 -0.93 22.12
N GLU A 275 -3.41 -1.35 23.27
CA GLU A 275 -3.88 -0.92 24.60
C GLU A 275 -3.73 0.58 24.81
N SER A 276 -2.59 1.13 24.38
CA SER A 276 -2.28 2.55 24.54
C SER A 276 -2.69 3.40 23.34
N CYS A 277 -3.02 2.77 22.20
CA CYS A 277 -3.19 3.44 20.90
C CYS A 277 -1.95 4.28 20.52
N HIS A 278 -0.75 3.84 20.92
CA HIS A 278 0.51 4.52 20.66
C HIS A 278 1.19 3.95 19.42
N GLY A 279 1.60 4.83 18.51
CA GLY A 279 2.36 4.44 17.32
C GLY A 279 3.86 4.56 17.56
N THR A 280 4.61 3.53 17.19
CA THR A 280 6.07 3.54 17.11
C THR A 280 6.48 3.50 15.66
N PHE A 281 7.12 4.57 15.17
CA PHE A 281 7.70 4.63 13.84
C PHE A 281 9.18 4.29 13.95
N LYS A 282 9.57 3.13 13.43
CA LYS A 282 10.97 2.73 13.33
C LYS A 282 11.49 3.09 11.95
N ILE A 283 12.48 3.98 11.90
CA ILE A 283 13.13 4.47 10.68
C ILE A 283 14.54 3.89 10.67
N LEU A 284 14.79 2.93 9.80
CA LEU A 284 16.10 2.33 9.60
C LEU A 284 16.81 3.04 8.44
N CYS A 285 17.87 3.80 8.74
CA CYS A 285 18.67 4.48 7.75
C CYS A 285 19.69 3.51 7.13
N LYS A 286 19.77 3.45 5.81
CA LYS A 286 20.66 2.54 5.06
C LYS A 286 22.04 3.14 4.77
N GLU A 287 22.15 4.47 4.77
CA GLU A 287 23.39 5.16 4.41
C GLU A 287 24.27 5.50 5.63
N PRO A 288 25.57 5.83 5.41
CA PRO A 288 26.51 6.26 6.44
C PRO A 288 26.18 7.57 7.16
N ILE A 289 24.96 8.12 7.00
CA ILE A 289 24.53 9.41 7.54
C ILE A 289 24.86 9.49 9.05
N CYS A 290 24.89 8.35 9.76
CA CYS A 290 25.22 8.28 11.18
C CYS A 290 26.24 7.21 11.59
N GLN A 291 27.00 6.60 10.65
CA GLN A 291 27.97 5.53 10.97
C GLN A 291 29.07 5.94 11.97
N LYS A 292 29.29 7.25 12.17
CA LYS A 292 30.40 7.76 12.98
C LYS A 292 30.06 8.13 14.42
N THR A 293 28.79 8.12 14.82
CA THR A 293 28.39 8.74 16.09
C THR A 293 27.63 7.78 16.99
N THR A 294 28.20 7.49 18.15
CA THR A 294 27.51 6.88 19.31
C THR A 294 26.54 7.85 19.98
N GLU A 295 26.37 9.05 19.43
CA GLU A 295 25.67 10.17 20.04
C GLU A 295 24.22 10.24 19.55
N SER A 296 23.30 10.67 20.43
CA SER A 296 21.89 10.87 20.09
C SER A 296 21.65 12.11 19.23
N GLN A 297 22.58 13.07 19.22
CA GLN A 297 22.41 14.37 18.55
C GLN A 297 22.18 14.24 17.04
N PRO A 298 22.94 13.44 16.28
CA PRO A 298 22.73 13.32 14.83
C PRO A 298 21.36 12.71 14.46
N ALA A 299 20.84 11.82 15.30
CA ALA A 299 19.49 11.29 15.12
C ALA A 299 18.43 12.39 15.29
N LEU A 300 18.62 13.29 16.26
CA LEU A 300 17.74 14.44 16.46
C LEU A 300 17.84 15.44 15.30
N ASP A 301 19.05 15.79 14.89
CA ASP A 301 19.30 16.72 13.78
C ASP A 301 18.65 16.21 12.49
N LEU A 302 18.72 14.91 12.22
CA LEU A 302 18.12 14.29 11.04
C LEU A 302 16.57 14.29 11.10
N LEU A 303 15.99 13.97 12.26
CA LEU A 303 14.54 14.05 12.46
C LEU A 303 14.02 15.49 12.35
N GLU A 304 14.80 16.47 12.81
CA GLU A 304 14.51 17.90 12.65
C GLU A 304 14.62 18.32 11.18
N GLN A 305 15.68 17.93 10.48
CA GLN A 305 15.85 18.18 9.05
C GLN A 305 14.68 17.61 8.23
N TRP A 306 14.20 16.42 8.58
CA TRP A 306 13.05 15.78 7.95
C TRP A 306 11.69 16.35 8.39
N GLY A 307 11.66 17.35 9.29
CA GLY A 307 10.43 17.97 9.78
C GLY A 307 9.55 17.02 10.60
N ILE A 308 10.11 15.91 11.11
CA ILE A 308 9.34 14.91 11.87
C ILE A 308 8.84 15.51 13.19
N PHE A 309 9.62 16.42 13.80
CA PHE A 309 9.19 17.11 15.01
C PHE A 309 8.10 18.15 14.77
N ASP A 310 7.92 18.65 13.54
CA ASP A 310 6.87 19.60 13.20
C ASP A 310 5.51 18.92 12.99
N LEU A 311 5.51 17.59 12.83
CA LEU A 311 4.29 16.83 12.64
C LEU A 311 3.37 16.94 13.86
N ASP A 312 2.08 17.19 13.60
CA ASP A 312 0.99 17.11 14.58
C ASP A 312 0.64 15.63 14.85
N VAL A 313 1.64 14.88 15.28
CA VAL A 313 1.46 13.55 15.83
C VAL A 313 1.07 13.67 17.30
N LYS A 314 0.19 12.77 17.76
CA LYS A 314 -0.19 12.74 19.17
C LYS A 314 1.07 12.57 20.03
N LYS A 315 1.01 13.09 21.27
CA LYS A 315 2.09 13.01 22.29
C LYS A 315 2.70 11.61 22.45
N CYS A 316 1.99 10.58 22.01
CA CYS A 316 2.32 9.19 22.22
C CYS A 316 3.00 8.50 21.03
N THR A 317 3.74 9.28 20.25
CA THR A 317 4.48 8.78 19.10
C THR A 317 5.95 8.62 19.46
N VAL A 318 6.46 7.41 19.28
CA VAL A 318 7.88 7.10 19.49
C VAL A 318 8.56 6.96 18.13
N PHE A 319 9.66 7.67 17.94
CA PHE A 319 10.51 7.51 16.77
C PHE A 319 11.73 6.68 17.17
N VAL A 320 11.94 5.56 16.49
CA VAL A 320 13.12 4.71 16.70
C VAL A 320 13.99 4.84 15.46
N MET A 321 15.08 5.59 15.58
CA MET A 321 16.09 5.69 14.53
C MET A 321 17.02 4.49 14.65
N ALA A 322 17.05 3.65 13.63
CA ALA A 322 17.91 2.48 13.56
C ALA A 322 19.01 2.68 12.51
N TYR A 323 20.21 2.18 12.81
CA TYR A 323 21.36 2.23 11.92
C TYR A 323 21.98 0.85 11.83
N GLU A 324 22.19 0.38 10.61
CA GLU A 324 22.88 -0.89 10.35
C GLU A 324 24.38 -0.64 10.13
N ASP A 325 25.19 -1.20 11.02
CA ASP A 325 26.65 -1.21 10.91
C ASP A 325 27.08 -2.61 10.49
N GLU A 326 27.42 -2.78 9.20
CA GLU A 326 27.96 -4.03 8.68
C GLU A 326 29.48 -4.07 8.92
N GLN A 327 29.89 -5.01 9.77
CA GLN A 327 31.28 -5.31 10.03
C GLN A 327 31.66 -6.61 9.35
N ILE A 328 32.40 -6.47 8.24
CA ILE A 328 32.99 -7.61 7.54
C ILE A 328 34.29 -7.97 8.25
N THR A 329 34.35 -9.17 8.82
CA THR A 329 35.55 -9.72 9.47
C THR A 329 35.94 -11.02 8.79
N GLU A 330 37.22 -11.17 8.47
CA GLU A 330 37.74 -12.42 7.90
C GLU A 330 38.32 -13.28 9.02
N ARG A 331 37.84 -14.52 9.17
CA ARG A 331 38.35 -15.48 10.13
C ARG A 331 38.51 -16.85 9.48
N ASP A 332 39.73 -17.39 9.52
CA ASP A 332 40.08 -18.70 8.95
C ASP A 332 39.71 -18.85 7.46
N GLY A 333 39.86 -17.77 6.68
CA GLY A 333 39.52 -17.73 5.25
C GLY A 333 38.01 -17.73 4.96
N ARG A 334 37.18 -17.44 5.96
CA ARG A 334 35.74 -17.19 5.80
C ARG A 334 35.44 -15.73 6.07
N GLU A 335 34.67 -15.12 5.19
CA GLU A 335 34.09 -13.80 5.39
C GLU A 335 32.87 -13.93 6.31
N ILE A 336 32.90 -13.25 7.46
CA ILE A 336 31.80 -13.16 8.42
C ILE A 336 31.28 -11.74 8.34
N ASN A 337 30.07 -11.56 7.83
CA ASN A 337 29.37 -10.29 7.88
C ASN A 337 28.53 -10.23 9.17
N ASN A 338 28.93 -9.36 10.09
CA ASN A 338 28.16 -9.07 11.31
C ASN A 338 27.40 -7.76 11.10
N SER A 339 26.07 -7.83 11.10
CA SER A 339 25.23 -6.62 11.13
C SER A 339 24.87 -6.29 12.58
N VAL A 340 25.20 -5.07 13.02
CA VAL A 340 24.78 -4.53 14.31
C VAL A 340 23.79 -3.40 14.08
N VAL A 341 22.56 -3.56 14.55
CA VAL A 341 21.55 -2.51 14.51
C VAL A 341 21.60 -1.69 15.80
N ARG A 342 21.92 -0.40 15.69
CA ARG A 342 21.86 0.54 16.81
C ARG A 342 20.56 1.32 16.78
N GLU A 343 19.86 1.41 17.91
CA GLU A 343 18.57 2.10 18.01
C GLU A 343 18.64 3.32 18.94
N VAL A 344 18.16 4.46 18.45
CA VAL A 344 17.97 5.68 19.24
C VAL A 344 16.47 5.95 19.34
N CYS A 345 15.95 5.87 20.56
CA CYS A 345 14.54 6.13 20.85
C CYS A 345 14.33 7.61 21.17
N VAL A 346 13.57 8.29 20.32
CA VAL A 346 13.25 9.71 20.44
C VAL A 346 11.76 9.86 20.73
N ARG A 347 11.45 10.61 21.80
CA ARG A 347 10.07 10.90 22.21
C ARG A 347 9.83 12.40 22.11
N LYS A 348 8.73 12.78 21.47
CA LYS A 348 8.27 14.18 21.45
C LYS A 348 7.60 14.49 22.79
N VAL A 349 8.31 15.18 23.68
CA VAL A 349 7.74 15.67 24.96
C VAL A 349 6.92 16.92 24.67
N SER A 350 5.69 17.01 25.17
CA SER A 350 4.89 18.21 24.93
C SER A 350 5.37 19.38 25.81
N ALA A 351 5.28 20.60 25.30
CA ALA A 351 5.67 21.80 26.02
C ALA A 351 4.95 21.96 27.38
N LYS A 352 3.72 21.43 27.52
CA LYS A 352 3.00 21.43 28.80
C LYS A 352 3.66 20.56 29.87
N ASP A 353 4.30 19.47 29.46
CA ASP A 353 4.93 18.53 30.37
C ASP A 353 6.35 19.01 30.76
N GLN A 354 7.03 19.74 29.87
CA GLN A 354 8.30 20.41 30.18
C GLN A 354 8.16 21.48 31.27
N ALA A 355 7.05 22.22 31.27
CA ALA A 355 6.75 23.22 32.31
C ALA A 355 6.53 22.56 33.69
N ALA A 356 6.00 21.34 33.73
CA ALA A 356 5.75 20.61 34.98
C ALA A 356 7.02 19.94 35.55
N SER A 357 7.99 19.57 34.72
CA SER A 357 9.29 19.03 35.17
C SER A 357 10.32 20.09 35.56
N SER A 358 10.03 21.37 35.33
CA SER A 358 10.92 22.50 35.67
C SER A 358 10.54 23.17 37.00
N ILE A 359 9.55 22.63 37.71
CA ILE A 359 9.11 23.00 39.06
C ILE A 359 9.48 21.85 39.99
#